data_AF-A0A453G5P9-F1
#
_entry.id   AF-A0A453G5P9-F1
#
_cell.length_a   1.000
_cell.length_b   1.000
_cell.length_c   1.000
_cell.angle_alpha   90.00
_cell.angle_beta   90.00
_cell.angle_gamma   90.00
#
_symmetry.space_group_name_H-M   'P 1'
#
loop_
_entity.id
_entity.type
_entity.pdbx_description
1 polymer ?
#
loop_
_entity_poly.entity_id
_entity_poly.type
_entity_poly.pdbx_seq_one_letter_code
_entity_poly.pdbx_strand_id
1 'polypeptide(L)'
;MATQAGTASAPRLSPQVICSVFVEQYYHILHETPDQAHKFYQDTSRIGRTGSDGVMEYVTTLPEISKKIMAMDFSKYLTEIETADAVLSHNGGVLIVVTGSLTMVDDFCQRFTQSFFLAPQDGGGYFVLNDIFRLITQRNLENGRTQKDGPVAQSG
;
A
#
# COMPACT_ATOMS: atom_id res chain seq x y z
N MET A 1 -5.85 52.41 10.75
CA MET A 1 -6.47 51.26 11.45
C MET A 1 -7.00 50.34 10.37
N ALA A 2 -6.68 49.05 10.25
CA ALA A 2 -6.28 48.07 11.25
C ALA A 2 -5.08 47.22 10.78
N THR A 3 -4.23 46.90 11.75
CA THR A 3 -3.17 45.89 11.69
C THR A 3 -3.80 44.50 11.73
N GLN A 4 -3.52 43.63 10.75
CA GLN A 4 -3.80 42.21 10.90
C GLN A 4 -2.57 41.54 11.49
N ALA A 5 -2.69 41.20 12.77
CA ALA A 5 -1.74 40.38 13.52
C ALA A 5 -1.73 38.94 12.96
N GLY A 6 -0.54 38.34 12.95
CA GLY A 6 -0.31 37.04 12.36
C GLY A 6 -0.83 35.85 13.16
N THR A 7 -0.92 34.73 12.47
CA THR A 7 -0.75 33.40 13.06
C THR A 7 0.48 32.80 12.38
N ALA A 8 1.57 32.65 13.13
CA ALA A 8 2.71 31.86 12.67
C ALA A 8 2.21 30.43 12.42
N SER A 9 2.14 30.00 11.16
CA SER A 9 1.81 28.61 10.86
C SER A 9 2.95 27.75 11.38
N ALA A 10 2.66 26.75 12.22
CA ALA A 10 3.63 25.72 12.57
C ALA A 10 4.31 25.18 11.31
N PRO A 11 5.59 24.76 11.36
CA PRO A 11 6.28 24.20 10.20
C PRO A 11 5.46 23.02 9.68
N ARG A 12 4.86 23.17 8.48
CA ARG A 12 4.20 22.05 7.82
C ARG A 12 5.32 21.09 7.40
N LEU A 13 5.38 19.91 8.00
CA LEU A 13 6.29 18.86 7.57
C LEU A 13 6.10 18.62 6.07
N SER A 14 7.18 18.36 5.35
CA SER A 14 7.07 18.02 3.94
C SER A 14 6.35 16.66 3.80
N PRO A 15 5.56 16.45 2.73
CA PRO A 15 4.94 15.15 2.44
C PRO A 15 5.92 13.99 2.50
N GLN A 16 7.15 14.20 2.02
CA GLN A 16 8.16 13.15 1.99
C GLN A 16 8.66 12.77 3.39
N VAL A 17 8.78 13.74 4.31
CA VAL A 17 9.11 13.45 5.71
C VAL A 17 7.97 12.67 6.38
N ILE A 18 6.72 13.09 6.16
CA ILE A 18 5.53 12.38 6.68
C ILE A 18 5.50 10.95 6.14
N CYS A 19 5.73 10.79 4.84
CA CYS A 19 5.78 9.50 4.16
C CYS A 19 6.84 8.57 4.72
N SER A 20 8.08 9.06 4.85
CA SER A 20 9.19 8.26 5.36
C SER A 20 8.89 7.70 6.76
N VAL A 21 8.43 8.57 7.67
CA VAL A 21 8.09 8.16 9.04
C VAL A 21 6.90 7.23 9.07
N PHE A 22 5.84 7.53 8.30
CA PHE A 22 4.64 6.70 8.22
C PHE A 22 4.96 5.30 7.69
N VAL A 23 5.68 5.19 6.57
CA VAL A 23 6.01 3.91 5.93
C VAL A 23 6.86 3.06 6.87
N GLU A 24 7.92 3.64 7.45
CA GLU A 24 8.78 2.93 8.41
C GLU A 24 7.96 2.37 9.58
N GLN A 25 7.13 3.21 10.21
CA GLN A 25 6.34 2.81 11.37
C GLN A 25 5.24 1.79 11.00
N TYR A 26 4.57 2.00 9.87
CA TYR A 26 3.45 1.15 9.43
C TYR A 26 3.93 -0.28 9.15
N TYR A 27 5.00 -0.45 8.37
CA TYR A 27 5.51 -1.78 8.06
C TYR A 27 6.21 -2.45 9.25
N HIS A 28 6.85 -1.66 10.14
CA HIS A 28 7.35 -2.19 11.41
C HIS A 28 6.23 -2.77 12.28
N ILE A 29 5.12 -2.04 12.45
CA ILE A 29 3.97 -2.53 13.22
C ILE A 29 3.31 -3.72 12.53
N LEU A 30 3.17 -3.72 11.21
CA LEU A 30 2.63 -4.89 10.50
C LEU A 30 3.46 -6.17 10.71
N HIS A 31 4.76 -6.04 10.88
CA HIS A 31 5.64 -7.19 11.11
C HIS A 31 5.67 -7.62 12.59
N GLU A 32 5.87 -6.69 13.51
CA GLU A 32 6.11 -6.99 14.93
C GLU A 32 4.82 -7.14 15.75
N THR A 33 3.81 -6.30 15.49
CA THR A 33 2.57 -6.21 16.28
C THR A 33 1.36 -5.94 15.38
N PRO A 34 1.03 -6.84 14.44
CA PRO A 34 -0.02 -6.62 13.44
C PRO A 34 -1.41 -6.38 14.07
N ASP A 35 -1.64 -6.88 15.29
CA ASP A 35 -2.85 -6.62 16.08
C ASP A 35 -3.01 -5.14 16.43
N GLN A 36 -1.93 -4.35 16.40
CA GLN A 36 -1.93 -2.90 16.65
C GLN A 36 -2.11 -2.06 15.37
N ALA A 37 -2.01 -2.67 14.18
CA ALA A 37 -2.08 -1.94 12.91
C ALA A 37 -3.40 -1.19 12.70
N HIS A 38 -4.51 -1.69 13.28
CA HIS A 38 -5.81 -1.02 13.20
C HIS A 38 -5.80 0.40 13.80
N LYS A 39 -4.83 0.73 14.67
CA LYS A 39 -4.69 2.05 15.30
C LYS A 39 -4.29 3.17 14.32
N PHE A 40 -3.80 2.82 13.14
CA PHE A 40 -3.57 3.81 12.07
C PHE A 40 -4.86 4.30 11.41
N TYR A 41 -5.98 3.63 11.65
CA TYR A 41 -7.25 3.85 10.96
C TYR A 41 -8.30 4.42 11.90
N GLN A 42 -9.43 4.84 11.33
CA GLN A 42 -10.65 5.21 12.04
C GLN A 42 -11.84 4.49 11.40
N ASP A 43 -13.03 4.59 11.99
CA ASP A 43 -14.22 3.92 11.43
C ASP A 43 -14.62 4.46 10.05
N THR A 44 -14.23 5.70 9.73
CA THR A 44 -14.42 6.32 8.41
C THR A 44 -13.40 5.84 7.37
N SER A 45 -12.38 5.10 7.79
CA SER A 45 -11.37 4.56 6.89
C SER A 45 -11.92 3.46 6.00
N ARG A 46 -11.32 3.32 4.82
CA ARG A 46 -11.64 2.27 3.86
C ARG A 46 -10.37 1.65 3.32
N ILE A 47 -10.30 0.32 3.35
CA ILE A 47 -9.18 -0.41 2.75
C ILE A 47 -9.65 -1.26 1.59
N GLY A 48 -8.78 -1.41 0.59
CA GLY A 48 -8.93 -2.33 -0.52
C GLY A 48 -7.81 -3.36 -0.49
N ARG A 49 -8.14 -4.65 -0.57
CA ARG A 49 -7.20 -5.78 -0.68
C ARG A 49 -7.67 -6.74 -1.76
N THR A 50 -6.73 -7.40 -2.44
CA THR A 50 -7.07 -8.48 -3.38
C THR A 50 -7.51 -9.72 -2.60
N GLY A 51 -8.69 -10.26 -2.93
CA GLY A 51 -9.20 -11.53 -2.42
C GLY A 51 -8.47 -12.73 -3.04
N SER A 52 -8.78 -13.94 -2.56
CA SER A 52 -8.18 -15.18 -3.08
C SER A 52 -8.55 -15.48 -4.54
N ASP A 53 -9.65 -14.90 -5.02
CA ASP A 53 -10.13 -14.98 -6.41
C ASP A 53 -9.49 -13.92 -7.33
N GLY A 54 -8.60 -13.07 -6.80
CA GLY A 54 -7.97 -11.98 -7.55
C GLY A 54 -8.84 -10.71 -7.66
N VAL A 55 -10.05 -10.71 -7.11
CA VAL A 55 -10.96 -9.56 -7.12
C VAL A 55 -10.64 -8.62 -5.97
N MET A 56 -10.76 -7.30 -6.18
CA MET A 56 -10.57 -6.34 -5.09
C MET A 56 -11.78 -6.35 -4.16
N GLU A 57 -11.53 -6.67 -2.90
CA GLU A 57 -12.49 -6.50 -1.82
C GLU A 57 -12.23 -5.19 -1.09
N TYR A 58 -13.31 -4.52 -0.71
CA TYR A 58 -13.24 -3.29 0.08
C TYR A 58 -13.99 -3.49 1.39
N VAL A 59 -13.35 -3.09 2.48
CA VAL A 59 -13.96 -3.11 3.81
C VAL A 59 -13.85 -1.74 4.46
N THR A 60 -14.75 -1.49 5.41
CA THR A 60 -14.85 -0.25 6.19
C THR A 60 -14.94 -0.59 7.66
N THR A 61 -14.91 0.38 8.57
CA THR A 61 -14.95 0.16 10.04
C THR A 61 -13.69 -0.52 10.60
N LEU A 62 -13.32 -0.16 11.83
CA LEU A 62 -12.12 -0.71 12.46
C LEU A 62 -12.11 -2.24 12.62
N PRO A 63 -13.23 -2.91 13.01
CA PRO A 63 -13.23 -4.36 13.17
C PRO A 63 -12.96 -5.12 11.87
N GLU A 64 -13.56 -4.70 10.74
CA GLU A 64 -13.34 -5.38 9.46
C GLU A 64 -11.94 -5.09 8.91
N ILE A 65 -11.44 -3.87 9.09
CA ILE A 65 -10.06 -3.48 8.74
C ILE A 65 -9.05 -4.33 9.51
N SER A 66 -9.21 -4.44 10.84
CA SER A 66 -8.36 -5.27 11.69
C SER A 66 -8.38 -6.72 11.23
N LYS A 67 -9.57 -7.30 11.02
CA LYS A 67 -9.72 -8.67 10.52
C LYS A 67 -9.01 -8.88 9.18
N LYS A 68 -9.15 -7.95 8.23
CA LYS A 68 -8.56 -8.07 6.89
C LYS A 68 -7.03 -7.93 6.92
N ILE A 69 -6.48 -7.04 7.74
CA ILE A 69 -5.03 -6.90 7.94
C ILE A 69 -4.44 -8.18 8.55
N MET A 70 -5.06 -8.70 9.62
CA MET A 70 -4.60 -9.93 10.28
C MET A 70 -4.65 -11.15 9.34
N ALA A 71 -5.63 -11.21 8.44
CA ALA A 71 -5.78 -12.32 7.50
C ALA A 71 -4.65 -12.40 6.45
N MET A 72 -3.93 -11.30 6.18
CA MET A 72 -2.79 -11.32 5.25
C MET A 72 -1.51 -11.88 5.88
N ASP A 73 -1.43 -11.86 7.21
CA ASP A 73 -0.33 -12.45 8.00
C ASP A 73 1.07 -11.98 7.56
N PHE A 74 1.27 -10.66 7.53
CA PHE A 74 2.53 -10.02 7.13
C PHE A 74 3.75 -10.51 7.93
N SER A 75 3.56 -11.01 9.16
CA SER A 75 4.62 -11.57 10.00
C SER A 75 5.34 -12.79 9.39
N LYS A 76 4.72 -13.45 8.40
CA LYS A 76 5.32 -14.59 7.67
C LYS A 76 6.20 -14.19 6.49
N TYR A 77 6.23 -12.91 6.14
CA TYR A 77 6.93 -12.41 4.96
C TYR A 77 8.03 -11.45 5.37
N LEU A 78 9.19 -11.61 4.74
CA LEU A 78 10.17 -10.53 4.70
C LEU A 78 9.62 -9.45 3.76
N THR A 79 9.35 -8.27 4.32
CA THR A 79 8.85 -7.12 3.55
C THR A 79 10.00 -6.18 3.25
N GLU A 80 10.24 -5.91 1.96
CA GLU A 80 11.22 -4.93 1.52
C GLU A 80 10.52 -3.79 0.79
N ILE A 81 10.78 -2.55 1.23
CA ILE A 81 10.25 -1.36 0.58
C ILE A 81 11.25 -0.90 -0.49
N GLU A 82 10.81 -0.90 -1.75
CA GLU A 82 11.61 -0.49 -2.91
C GLU A 82 11.56 1.03 -3.10
N THR A 83 10.34 1.60 -3.10
CA THR A 83 10.14 3.05 -3.21
C THR A 83 8.96 3.51 -2.35
N ALA A 84 9.02 4.76 -1.90
CA ALA A 84 7.93 5.43 -1.21
C ALA A 84 7.92 6.92 -1.60
N ASP A 85 6.88 7.32 -2.32
CA ASP A 85 6.74 8.67 -2.86
C ASP A 85 5.48 9.33 -2.31
N ALA A 86 5.54 10.63 -2.05
CA ALA A 86 4.41 11.36 -1.49
C ALA A 86 4.19 12.76 -2.06
N VAL A 87 2.92 13.13 -2.13
CA VAL A 87 2.47 14.46 -2.56
C VAL A 87 1.44 15.02 -1.59
N LEU A 88 1.43 16.35 -1.41
CA LEU A 88 0.30 17.02 -0.76
C LEU A 88 -0.96 16.81 -1.60
N SER A 89 -2.07 16.62 -0.93
CA SER A 89 -3.36 16.37 -1.54
C SER A 89 -4.46 17.22 -0.87
N HIS A 90 -5.71 16.93 -1.20
CA HIS A 90 -6.88 17.69 -0.76
C HIS A 90 -6.95 17.78 0.78
N ASN A 91 -7.42 18.93 1.28
CA ASN A 91 -7.60 19.23 2.71
C ASN A 91 -6.36 18.98 3.58
N GLY A 92 -5.16 19.19 3.04
CA GLY A 92 -3.91 18.98 3.78
C GLY A 92 -3.58 17.51 4.02
N GLY A 93 -4.27 16.60 3.35
CA GLY A 93 -3.91 15.19 3.33
C GLY A 93 -2.65 14.92 2.52
N VAL A 94 -2.12 13.71 2.66
CA VAL A 94 -0.93 13.24 1.95
C VAL A 94 -1.28 11.98 1.18
N LEU A 95 -1.08 12.00 -0.13
CA LEU A 95 -1.16 10.79 -0.95
C LEU A 95 0.23 10.16 -1.00
N ILE A 96 0.30 8.87 -0.65
CA ILE A 96 1.52 8.07 -0.62
C ILE A 96 1.35 6.91 -1.58
N VAL A 97 2.40 6.62 -2.35
CA VAL A 97 2.51 5.39 -3.15
C VAL A 97 3.78 4.66 -2.73
N VAL A 98 3.61 3.40 -2.38
CA VAL A 98 4.68 2.49 -1.98
C VAL A 98 4.78 1.37 -3.01
N THR A 99 6.02 1.02 -3.36
CA THR A 99 6.33 -0.23 -4.05
C THR A 99 7.26 -1.06 -3.20
N GLY A 100 7.12 -2.38 -3.26
CA GLY A 100 7.92 -3.29 -2.45
C GLY A 100 7.75 -4.74 -2.86
N SER A 101 8.37 -5.62 -2.10
CA SER A 101 8.29 -7.07 -2.27
C SER A 101 7.96 -7.76 -0.95
N LEU A 102 7.23 -8.86 -1.05
CA LEU A 102 7.01 -9.81 0.03
C LEU A 102 7.72 -11.11 -0.36
N THR A 103 8.69 -11.52 0.44
CA THR A 103 9.45 -12.76 0.23
C THR A 103 9.09 -13.77 1.32
N MET A 104 8.60 -14.94 0.90
CA MET A 104 8.40 -16.08 1.79
C MET A 104 9.71 -16.89 1.91
N VAL A 105 9.86 -17.65 3.01
CA VAL A 105 11.06 -18.47 3.30
C VAL A 105 11.42 -19.45 2.17
N ASP A 106 10.45 -19.83 1.33
CA ASP A 106 10.63 -20.77 0.20
C ASP A 106 10.97 -20.06 -1.14
N ASP A 107 11.63 -18.90 -1.09
CA ASP A 107 12.08 -18.08 -2.24
C ASP A 107 10.98 -17.56 -3.19
N PHE A 108 9.70 -17.63 -2.80
CA PHE A 108 8.65 -16.93 -3.53
C PHE A 108 8.64 -15.44 -3.18
N CYS A 109 9.14 -14.63 -4.12
CA CYS A 109 9.11 -13.17 -4.05
C CYS A 109 7.97 -12.60 -4.89
N GLN A 110 7.08 -11.87 -4.24
CA GLN A 110 5.92 -11.24 -4.87
C GLN A 110 5.98 -9.73 -4.68
N ARG A 111 6.14 -9.00 -5.79
CA ARG A 111 6.07 -7.53 -5.78
C ARG A 111 4.67 -7.05 -5.48
N PHE A 112 4.56 -5.91 -4.82
CA PHE A 112 3.30 -5.25 -4.51
C PHE A 112 3.38 -3.75 -4.77
N THR A 113 2.21 -3.13 -4.87
CA THR A 113 2.06 -1.68 -4.73
C THR A 113 0.98 -1.40 -3.69
N GLN A 114 1.20 -0.37 -2.88
CA GLN A 114 0.24 0.10 -1.90
C GLN A 114 0.09 1.61 -2.01
N SER A 115 -1.14 2.11 -1.98
CA SER A 115 -1.42 3.54 -1.98
C SER A 115 -2.17 3.91 -0.72
N PHE A 116 -1.74 4.98 -0.06
CA PHE A 116 -2.39 5.51 1.12
C PHE A 116 -2.83 6.95 0.90
N PHE A 117 -3.99 7.31 1.42
CA PHE A 117 -4.35 8.68 1.67
C PHE A 117 -4.37 8.91 3.18
N LEU A 118 -3.44 9.74 3.66
CA LEU A 118 -3.39 10.18 5.04
C LEU A 118 -4.22 11.45 5.20
N ALA A 119 -5.19 11.43 6.11
CA ALA A 119 -5.99 12.59 6.46
C ALA A 119 -5.49 13.20 7.79
N PRO A 120 -5.42 14.53 7.90
CA PRO A 120 -5.02 15.19 9.14
C PRO A 120 -6.04 14.95 10.26
N GLN A 121 -5.57 14.93 11.51
CA GLN A 121 -6.41 14.82 12.72
C GLN A 121 -6.51 16.15 13.47
N ASP A 122 -7.64 16.34 14.16
CA ASP A 122 -7.78 17.42 15.15
C ASP A 122 -6.80 17.18 16.30
N GLY A 123 -5.99 18.19 16.63
CA GLY A 123 -4.90 18.06 17.62
C GLY A 123 -3.55 17.66 17.01
N GLY A 124 -3.48 17.48 15.69
CA GLY A 124 -2.25 17.18 14.95
C GLY A 124 -2.08 15.69 14.66
N GLY A 125 -1.14 15.38 13.76
CA GLY A 125 -0.92 14.02 13.26
C GLY A 125 -1.83 13.66 12.08
N TYR A 126 -1.77 12.39 11.68
CA TYR A 126 -2.48 11.85 10.54
C TYR A 126 -3.05 10.47 10.85
N PHE A 127 -4.15 10.11 10.20
CA PHE A 127 -4.65 8.75 10.14
C PHE A 127 -4.82 8.31 8.68
N VAL A 128 -4.86 7.00 8.45
CA VAL A 128 -5.07 6.41 7.14
C VAL A 128 -6.56 6.42 6.83
N LEU A 129 -6.99 7.30 5.92
CA LEU A 129 -8.39 7.32 5.46
C LEU A 129 -8.61 6.30 4.33
N ASN A 130 -7.66 6.19 3.41
CA ASN A 130 -7.72 5.21 2.32
C ASN A 130 -6.43 4.42 2.24
N ASP A 131 -6.56 3.12 1.96
CA ASP A 131 -5.43 2.22 1.79
C ASP A 131 -5.78 1.14 0.77
N ILE A 132 -5.10 1.12 -0.36
CA ILE A 132 -5.28 0.12 -1.41
C ILE A 132 -3.97 -0.63 -1.57
N PHE A 133 -3.99 -1.94 -1.33
CA PHE A 133 -2.85 -2.82 -1.51
C PHE A 133 -3.13 -3.82 -2.63
N ARG A 134 -2.15 -4.04 -3.51
CA ARG A 134 -2.24 -4.94 -4.65
C ARG A 134 -0.93 -5.71 -4.84
N LEU A 135 -1.03 -7.03 -4.93
CA LEU A 135 0.06 -7.89 -5.44
C LEU A 135 0.16 -7.74 -6.96
N ILE A 136 1.39 -7.62 -7.48
CA ILE A 136 1.68 -7.48 -8.91
C ILE A 136 1.96 -8.86 -9.50
N THR A 137 0.93 -9.53 -10.03
CA THR A 137 1.13 -10.80 -10.72
C THR A 137 2.02 -10.61 -11.95
N GLN A 138 3.17 -11.30 -11.99
CA GLN A 138 3.98 -11.36 -13.21
C GLN A 138 3.19 -12.13 -14.28
N ARG A 139 2.95 -11.49 -15.42
CA ARG A 139 2.43 -12.21 -16.60
C ARG A 139 3.62 -12.93 -17.25
N ASN A 140 3.62 -14.25 -17.20
CA ASN A 140 4.55 -15.04 -18.02
C ASN A 140 4.19 -14.83 -19.50
N LEU A 141 5.01 -14.07 -20.22
CA LEU A 141 4.82 -13.77 -21.65
C LEU A 141 5.33 -14.91 -22.57
N GLU A 142 5.39 -16.16 -22.10
CA GLU A 142 6.07 -17.25 -22.82
C GLU A 142 5.19 -18.26 -23.57
N ASN A 143 3.89 -18.04 -23.75
CA ASN A 143 3.03 -19.00 -24.49
C ASN A 143 2.56 -18.51 -25.87
N GLY A 144 3.48 -17.99 -26.69
CA GLY A 144 3.17 -17.42 -28.02
C GLY A 144 4.00 -17.88 -29.21
N ARG A 145 4.89 -18.88 -29.07
CA ARG A 145 5.58 -19.49 -30.22
C ARG A 145 5.12 -20.93 -30.44
N THR A 146 3.89 -21.09 -30.91
CA THR A 146 3.49 -22.34 -31.55
C THR A 146 4.31 -22.55 -32.82
N GLN A 147 5.19 -23.53 -32.72
CA GLN A 147 5.88 -24.27 -33.76
C GLN A 147 5.03 -24.42 -35.04
N LYS A 148 5.37 -23.65 -36.08
CA LYS A 148 5.02 -23.98 -37.46
C LYS A 148 6.33 -24.42 -38.13
N ASP A 149 6.56 -25.72 -38.12
CA ASP A 149 7.29 -26.43 -39.17
C ASP A 149 6.84 -27.89 -39.11
N GLY A 150 5.73 -28.17 -39.79
CA GLY A 150 5.35 -29.53 -40.14
C GLY A 150 6.23 -30.02 -41.28
N PRO A 151 6.51 -31.34 -41.38
CA PRO A 151 7.40 -31.86 -42.41
C PRO A 151 6.73 -31.74 -43.78
N VAL A 152 7.42 -31.10 -44.73
CA VAL A 152 7.03 -31.13 -46.15
C VAL A 152 7.43 -32.51 -46.69
N ALA A 153 6.44 -33.38 -46.83
CA ALA A 153 6.58 -34.63 -47.57
C ALA A 153 6.18 -34.41 -49.05
N GLN A 154 7.17 -34.65 -49.91
CA GLN A 154 7.16 -35.18 -51.28
C GLN A 154 6.38 -34.48 -52.40
N SER A 155 7.05 -34.24 -53.54
CA SER A 155 6.83 -34.99 -54.80
C SER A 155 7.79 -34.50 -55.90
N GLY A 156 8.53 -35.43 -56.53
CA GLY A 156 9.43 -35.20 -57.66
C GLY A 156 10.34 -36.39 -57.88
#